data_AF-A0A4R5X5N6-F1
#
_entry.id   AF-A0A4R5X5N6-F1
#
_cell.length_a   1.000
_cell.length_b   1.000
_cell.length_c   1.000
_cell.angle_alpha   90.00
_cell.angle_beta   90.00
_cell.angle_gamma   90.00
#
_symmetry.space_group_name_H-M   'P 1'
#
loop_
_entity.id
_entity.type
_entity.pdbx_description
1 polymer ?
#
loop_
_entity_poly.entity_id
_entity_poly.type
_entity_poly.pdbx_seq_one_letter_code
_entity_poly.pdbx_strand_id
1 'polypeptide(L)'
;MLSSLWSATTMVPVNSGAAAAYRTLFVTVRRLVLGRRVTVRLDDGDLTLTVTRVDSRLDVHGLSVGQLTDVRVEVSDIRWQGGVLNNATLILHNVHVRPGAPPLVVAAPVEVTLEVPAPMVDDMFGRAAPRLAGGVGEDGVARIRFARRPRLGHVEVDVSVDGSTLWLQAHTVALGARRWRLPARTPAYPVRLPELAHGLTLTGVEFAPQVVRVTGTLPQWRAELDRKRLEDTVTGLSVGMVLNLTRLGRSR
;
A
#
# COMPACT_ATOMS: atom_id res chain seq x y z
N MET A 1 33.98 16.11 -4.20
CA MET A 1 33.52 17.51 -4.04
C MET A 1 32.07 17.54 -3.52
N LEU A 2 31.78 16.89 -2.39
CA LEU A 2 30.41 16.81 -1.79
C LEU A 2 30.39 17.14 -0.29
N SER A 3 31.51 17.60 0.27
CA SER A 3 31.69 17.80 1.72
C SER A 3 31.57 19.26 2.18
N SER A 4 31.37 20.23 1.27
CA SER A 4 31.58 21.65 1.57
C SER A 4 30.33 22.53 1.72
N LEU A 5 29.11 21.96 1.77
CA LEU A 5 27.88 22.76 1.84
C LEU A 5 27.29 22.98 3.25
N TRP A 6 27.89 22.44 4.31
CA TRP A 6 27.26 22.44 5.65
C TRP A 6 27.99 23.25 6.75
N SER A 7 29.07 23.98 6.41
CA SER A 7 29.85 24.74 7.41
C SER A 7 29.27 26.10 7.85
N ALA A 8 28.01 26.42 7.52
CA ALA A 8 27.39 27.67 7.95
C ALA A 8 26.19 27.42 8.87
N THR A 9 26.43 26.83 10.05
CA THR A 9 25.42 26.77 11.13
C THR A 9 26.04 27.17 12.47
N THR A 10 26.51 28.41 12.54
CA THR A 10 26.50 29.15 13.80
C THR A 10 25.77 30.46 13.53
N MET A 11 24.56 30.58 14.09
CA MET A 11 23.70 31.78 14.12
C MET A 11 23.05 32.24 12.81
N VAL A 12 21.96 31.59 12.39
CA VAL A 12 20.94 32.20 11.48
C VAL A 12 19.55 31.66 11.91
N PRO A 13 18.46 32.47 11.92
CA PRO A 13 17.22 32.09 12.59
C PRO A 13 16.55 30.84 11.99
N VAL A 14 15.95 30.05 12.87
CA VAL A 14 15.68 28.61 12.73
C VAL A 14 14.53 28.26 11.75
N ASN A 15 13.83 29.22 11.14
CA ASN A 15 12.57 28.92 10.42
C ASN A 15 12.69 28.70 8.90
N SER A 16 13.77 29.11 8.24
CA SER A 16 13.90 29.02 6.77
C SER A 16 14.92 27.97 6.29
N GLY A 17 15.96 27.69 7.08
CA GLY A 17 17.02 26.73 6.71
C GLY A 17 16.58 25.27 6.74
N ALA A 18 15.82 24.87 7.76
CA ALA A 18 15.35 23.48 7.91
C ALA A 18 14.33 23.10 6.81
N ALA A 19 13.39 23.99 6.52
CA ALA A 19 12.42 23.82 5.43
C ALA A 19 13.10 23.67 4.06
N ALA A 20 14.12 24.50 3.78
CA ALA A 20 14.91 24.40 2.55
C ALA A 20 15.71 23.09 2.47
N ALA A 21 16.26 22.62 3.59
CA ALA A 21 16.97 21.34 3.67
C ALA A 21 16.03 20.15 3.42
N TYR A 22 14.85 20.11 4.05
CA TYR A 22 13.87 19.04 3.84
C TYR A 22 13.30 19.03 2.42
N ARG A 23 13.05 20.22 1.84
CA ARG A 23 12.62 20.33 0.43
C ARG A 23 13.67 19.77 -0.52
N THR A 24 14.94 20.13 -0.31
CA THR A 24 16.05 19.63 -1.14
C THR A 24 16.19 18.12 -1.02
N LEU A 25 16.07 17.58 0.20
CA LEU A 25 16.12 16.14 0.45
C LEU A 25 14.96 15.41 -0.24
N PHE A 26 13.73 15.91 -0.09
CA PHE A 26 12.56 15.33 -0.75
C PHE A 26 12.70 15.32 -2.27
N VAL A 27 13.13 16.44 -2.87
CA VAL A 27 13.36 16.53 -4.32
C VAL A 27 14.45 15.57 -4.78
N THR A 28 15.51 15.41 -3.99
CA THR A 28 16.62 14.50 -4.29
C THR A 28 16.17 13.04 -4.21
N VAL A 29 15.51 12.64 -3.14
CA VAL A 29 14.97 11.28 -2.98
C VAL A 29 13.94 10.99 -4.06
N ARG A 30 13.02 11.92 -4.35
CA ARG A 30 12.06 11.80 -5.45
C ARG A 30 12.76 11.50 -6.77
N ARG A 31 13.80 12.26 -7.13
CA ARG A 31 14.57 12.04 -8.37
C ARG A 31 15.31 10.71 -8.40
N LEU A 32 15.75 10.22 -7.24
CA LEU A 32 16.47 8.95 -7.15
C LEU A 32 15.54 7.75 -7.18
N VAL A 33 14.32 7.86 -6.66
CA VAL A 33 13.39 6.74 -6.53
C VAL A 33 12.50 6.59 -7.77
N LEU A 34 12.12 7.70 -8.41
CA LEU A 34 11.28 7.67 -9.62
C LEU A 34 11.90 6.85 -10.75
N GLY A 35 11.10 5.94 -11.32
CA GLY A 35 11.49 5.04 -12.39
C GLY A 35 12.47 3.94 -11.98
N ARG A 36 12.87 3.88 -10.70
CA ARG A 36 13.81 2.86 -10.21
C ARG A 36 13.08 1.69 -9.56
N ARG A 37 13.70 0.52 -9.71
CA ARG A 37 13.33 -0.70 -8.99
C ARG A 37 13.89 -0.62 -7.57
N VAL A 38 13.01 -0.68 -6.59
CA VAL A 38 13.31 -0.65 -5.16
C VAL A 38 12.97 -2.02 -4.59
N THR A 39 13.93 -2.66 -3.96
CA THR A 39 13.67 -3.84 -3.13
C THR A 39 13.56 -3.38 -1.70
N VAL A 40 12.49 -3.79 -1.03
CA VAL A 40 12.17 -3.51 0.36
C VAL A 40 12.22 -4.82 1.11
N ARG A 41 13.10 -4.94 2.09
CA ARG A 41 13.11 -6.11 2.97
C ARG A 41 12.10 -5.92 4.11
N LEU A 42 11.09 -6.77 4.12
CA LEU A 42 10.08 -6.90 5.18
C LEU A 42 10.43 -8.12 6.06
N ASP A 43 9.80 -8.21 7.24
CA ASP A 43 10.01 -9.36 8.14
C ASP A 43 9.60 -10.67 7.46
N ASP A 44 8.52 -10.60 6.66
CA ASP A 44 7.98 -11.70 5.88
C ASP A 44 8.53 -11.72 4.43
N GLY A 45 9.77 -11.28 4.20
CA GLY A 45 10.48 -11.42 2.92
C GLY A 45 10.65 -10.15 2.08
N ASP A 46 11.27 -10.30 0.91
CA ASP A 46 11.63 -9.17 0.05
C ASP A 46 10.46 -8.76 -0.88
N LEU A 47 10.06 -7.51 -0.78
CA LEU A 47 9.10 -6.83 -1.64
C LEU A 47 9.87 -6.04 -2.70
N THR A 48 9.75 -6.38 -3.98
CA THR A 48 10.35 -5.59 -5.04
C THR A 48 9.29 -4.80 -5.79
N LEU A 49 9.48 -3.50 -5.99
CA LEU A 49 8.53 -2.62 -6.67
C LEU A 49 9.27 -1.59 -7.52
N THR A 50 8.59 -1.01 -8.51
CA THR A 50 9.08 0.13 -9.27
C THR A 50 8.26 1.35 -8.88
N VAL A 51 8.89 2.44 -8.47
CA VAL A 51 8.15 3.67 -8.17
C VAL A 51 7.91 4.44 -9.46
N THR A 52 6.66 4.48 -9.92
CA THR A 52 6.30 5.13 -11.20
C THR A 52 6.01 6.60 -11.01
N ARG A 53 5.44 6.98 -9.86
CA ARG A 53 5.04 8.35 -9.58
C ARG A 53 5.21 8.68 -8.11
N VAL A 54 5.64 9.91 -7.87
CA VAL A 54 5.70 10.52 -6.54
C VAL A 54 5.26 11.95 -6.75
N ASP A 55 4.11 12.31 -6.19
CA ASP A 55 3.59 13.66 -6.19
C ASP A 55 3.48 14.16 -4.76
N SER A 56 3.79 15.44 -4.56
CA SER A 56 3.56 16.11 -3.30
C SER A 56 3.02 17.49 -3.56
N ARG A 57 1.94 17.84 -2.87
CA ARG A 57 1.47 19.21 -2.77
C ARG A 57 2.29 19.91 -1.69
N LEU A 58 3.52 20.29 -2.06
CA LEU A 58 4.37 21.11 -1.21
C LEU A 58 3.76 22.52 -1.15
N ASP A 59 2.98 22.80 -0.12
CA ASP A 59 2.55 24.16 0.16
C ASP A 59 3.73 24.96 0.71
N VAL A 60 4.08 26.04 0.01
CA VAL A 60 5.20 26.93 0.36
C VAL A 60 4.95 27.63 1.70
N HIS A 61 3.69 27.76 2.13
CA HIS A 61 3.31 28.38 3.39
C HIS A 61 3.29 27.40 4.59
N GLY A 62 3.00 26.11 4.38
CA GLY A 62 3.02 25.06 5.42
C GLY A 62 4.43 24.57 5.82
N LEU A 63 5.42 24.80 4.95
CA LEU A 63 6.82 24.46 5.21
C LEU A 63 7.46 25.30 6.32
N SER A 64 6.93 26.49 6.61
CA SER A 64 7.34 27.34 7.73
C SER A 64 7.03 26.72 9.10
N VAL A 65 6.16 25.70 9.14
CA VAL A 65 5.70 25.01 10.36
C VAL A 65 6.04 23.50 10.34
N GLY A 66 6.78 23.02 9.32
CA GLY A 66 7.24 21.63 9.23
C GLY A 66 6.23 20.62 8.69
N GLN A 67 5.21 21.07 7.93
CA GLN A 67 4.20 20.20 7.31
C GLN A 67 4.45 20.01 5.81
N LEU A 68 4.54 18.74 5.39
CA LEU A 68 4.45 18.24 4.02
C LEU A 68 3.00 17.74 3.81
N THR A 69 2.12 18.58 3.29
CA THR A 69 0.66 18.37 3.22
C THR A 69 0.22 16.92 2.91
N ASP A 70 0.31 16.49 1.66
CA ASP A 70 -0.01 15.13 1.21
C ASP A 70 1.07 14.65 0.24
N VAL A 71 1.43 13.37 0.35
CA VAL A 71 2.35 12.70 -0.57
C VAL A 71 1.65 11.51 -1.20
N ARG A 72 1.52 11.51 -2.52
CA ARG A 72 1.00 10.39 -3.30
C ARG A 72 2.16 9.65 -3.94
N VAL A 73 2.21 8.34 -3.74
CA VAL A 73 3.20 7.45 -4.34
C VAL A 73 2.46 6.38 -5.14
N GLU A 74 2.82 6.22 -6.40
CA GLU A 74 2.32 5.12 -7.24
C GLU A 74 3.48 4.20 -7.56
N VAL A 75 3.21 2.91 -7.44
CA VAL A 75 4.20 1.85 -7.66
C VAL A 75 3.62 0.78 -8.59
N SER A 76 4.46 0.20 -9.43
CA SER A 76 4.15 -0.88 -10.37
C SER A 76 5.12 -2.05 -10.21
N ASP A 77 4.87 -3.13 -10.97
CA ASP A 77 5.76 -4.29 -11.07
C ASP A 77 6.08 -4.94 -9.73
N ILE A 78 5.11 -4.87 -8.82
CA ILE A 78 5.26 -5.27 -7.45
C ILE A 78 5.36 -6.79 -7.39
N ARG A 79 6.40 -7.30 -6.74
CA ARG A 79 6.65 -8.72 -6.52
C ARG A 79 6.85 -8.96 -5.04
N TRP A 80 6.07 -9.89 -4.49
CA TRP A 80 6.13 -10.25 -3.08
C TRP A 80 5.77 -11.71 -2.88
N GLN A 81 6.61 -12.47 -2.15
CA GLN A 81 6.36 -13.88 -1.82
C GLN A 81 5.98 -14.76 -3.04
N GLY A 82 6.60 -14.51 -4.19
CA GLY A 82 6.33 -15.20 -5.45
C GLY A 82 5.09 -14.70 -6.22
N GLY A 83 4.25 -13.87 -5.60
CA GLY A 83 3.12 -13.20 -6.25
C GLY A 83 3.53 -11.93 -7.01
N VAL A 84 2.78 -11.61 -8.05
CA VAL A 84 2.91 -10.36 -8.82
C VAL A 84 1.63 -9.55 -8.65
N LEU A 85 1.80 -8.29 -8.28
CA LEU A 85 0.74 -7.30 -8.13
C LEU A 85 0.93 -6.24 -9.23
N ASN A 86 -0.18 -5.75 -9.79
CA ASN A 86 -0.12 -4.84 -10.93
C ASN A 86 0.41 -3.48 -10.49
N ASN A 87 -0.37 -2.84 -9.62
CA ASN A 87 -0.18 -1.46 -9.21
C ASN A 87 -0.57 -1.30 -7.74
N ALA A 88 0.09 -0.38 -7.06
CA ALA A 88 -0.38 0.12 -5.76
C ALA A 88 -0.24 1.63 -5.70
N THR A 89 -1.19 2.25 -5.01
CA THR A 89 -1.19 3.68 -4.72
C THR A 89 -1.14 3.84 -3.21
N LEU A 90 -0.20 4.65 -2.73
CA LEU A 90 -0.11 5.08 -1.34
C LEU A 90 -0.38 6.57 -1.27
N ILE A 91 -1.26 6.98 -0.37
CA ILE A 91 -1.53 8.38 -0.07
C ILE A 91 -1.18 8.60 1.40
N LEU A 92 -0.10 9.32 1.63
CA LEU A 92 0.35 9.69 2.96
C LEU A 92 -0.21 11.08 3.27
N HIS A 93 -1.17 11.15 4.20
CA HIS A 93 -1.75 12.40 4.63
C HIS A 93 -0.97 13.04 5.76
N ASN A 94 -1.02 14.37 5.82
CA ASN A 94 -0.42 15.20 6.87
C ASN A 94 1.01 14.80 7.19
N VAL A 95 1.86 14.63 6.17
CA VAL A 95 3.25 14.25 6.40
C VAL A 95 3.94 15.38 7.14
N HIS A 96 4.61 15.12 8.25
CA HIS A 96 5.33 16.17 8.98
C HIS A 96 6.52 15.59 9.71
N VAL A 97 7.49 16.45 10.01
CA VAL A 97 8.66 16.06 10.80
C VAL A 97 8.41 16.49 12.23
N ARG A 98 8.31 15.53 13.15
CA ARG A 98 8.30 15.80 14.58
C ARG A 98 9.74 16.05 15.05
N PRO A 99 10.02 17.23 15.64
CA PRO A 99 11.32 17.51 16.24
C PRO A 99 11.62 16.51 17.38
N GLY A 100 12.86 16.02 17.44
CA GLY A 100 13.31 15.04 18.44
C GLY A 100 14.76 14.63 18.21
N ALA A 101 15.30 13.80 19.11
CA ALA A 101 16.62 13.19 18.98
C ALA A 101 16.49 11.66 19.04
N PRO A 102 16.32 10.95 17.89
CA PRO A 102 16.34 11.45 16.51
C PRO A 102 15.00 12.07 16.05
N PRO A 103 15.00 12.91 14.98
CA PRO A 103 13.78 13.44 14.38
C PRO A 103 12.95 12.33 13.69
N LEU A 104 11.63 12.48 13.67
CA LEU A 104 10.70 11.47 13.15
C LEU A 104 9.84 12.05 12.02
N VAL A 105 9.76 11.40 10.86
CA VAL A 105 8.66 11.64 9.89
C VAL A 105 7.44 10.90 10.38
N VAL A 106 6.31 11.58 10.35
CA VAL A 106 4.99 11.02 10.65
C VAL A 106 4.07 11.29 9.48
N ALA A 107 3.24 10.31 9.12
CA ALA A 107 2.11 10.47 8.22
C ALA A 107 0.86 9.86 8.86
N ALA A 108 -0.27 10.53 8.78
CA ALA A 108 -1.53 10.06 9.37
C ALA A 108 -2.77 10.74 8.71
N PRO A 109 -3.76 9.96 8.25
CA PRO A 109 -3.68 8.52 7.97
C PRO A 109 -2.84 8.23 6.72
N VAL A 110 -2.49 6.96 6.51
CA VAL A 110 -1.93 6.48 5.23
C VAL A 110 -2.97 5.59 4.57
N GLU A 111 -3.44 5.99 3.40
CA GLU A 111 -4.32 5.17 2.56
C GLU A 111 -3.48 4.34 1.60
N VAL A 112 -3.80 3.06 1.48
CA VAL A 112 -3.16 2.12 0.58
C VAL A 112 -4.22 1.49 -0.28
N THR A 113 -4.07 1.61 -1.60
CA THR A 113 -4.90 0.92 -2.58
C THR A 113 -4.02 -0.02 -3.38
N LEU A 114 -4.38 -1.30 -3.42
CA LEU A 114 -3.66 -2.35 -4.11
C LEU A 114 -4.53 -2.97 -5.19
N GLU A 115 -3.98 -3.15 -6.37
CA GLU A 115 -4.62 -3.86 -7.47
C GLU A 115 -4.08 -5.30 -7.54
N VAL A 116 -4.88 -6.23 -7.04
CA VAL A 116 -4.55 -7.66 -6.95
C VAL A 116 -5.10 -8.39 -8.18
N PRO A 117 -4.25 -9.03 -8.99
CA PRO A 117 -4.72 -9.80 -10.14
C PRO A 117 -5.61 -10.98 -9.72
N ALA A 118 -6.66 -11.27 -10.51
CA ALA A 118 -7.57 -12.37 -10.26
C ALA A 118 -6.89 -13.74 -10.04
N PRO A 119 -5.80 -14.12 -10.75
CA PRO A 119 -5.08 -15.36 -10.48
C PRO A 119 -4.48 -15.41 -9.07
N MET A 120 -3.92 -14.29 -8.60
CA MET A 120 -3.36 -14.21 -7.25
C MET A 120 -4.46 -14.32 -6.19
N VAL A 121 -5.65 -13.77 -6.47
CA VAL A 121 -6.83 -13.95 -5.60
C VAL A 121 -7.29 -15.40 -5.56
N ASP A 122 -7.35 -16.11 -6.68
CA ASP A 122 -7.70 -17.54 -6.71
C ASP A 122 -6.68 -18.38 -5.92
N ASP A 123 -5.38 -18.07 -6.02
CA ASP A 123 -4.33 -18.73 -5.25
C ASP A 123 -4.42 -18.44 -3.74
N MET A 124 -4.74 -17.21 -3.35
CA MET A 124 -4.98 -16.86 -1.95
C MET A 124 -6.24 -17.55 -1.42
N PHE A 125 -7.31 -17.55 -2.20
CA PHE A 125 -8.59 -18.15 -1.84
C PHE A 125 -8.49 -19.67 -1.76
N GLY A 126 -7.77 -20.32 -2.68
CA GLY A 126 -7.54 -21.76 -2.65
C GLY A 126 -6.76 -22.24 -1.42
N ARG A 127 -5.87 -21.40 -0.88
CA ARG A 127 -5.18 -21.68 0.40
C ARG A 127 -6.12 -21.56 1.60
N ALA A 128 -7.00 -20.55 1.61
CA ALA A 128 -7.94 -20.31 2.71
C ALA A 128 -9.15 -21.26 2.68
N ALA A 129 -9.64 -21.62 1.49
CA ALA A 129 -10.83 -22.44 1.28
C ALA A 129 -10.58 -23.52 0.20
N PRO A 130 -9.85 -24.62 0.51
CA PRO A 130 -9.37 -25.59 -0.49
C PRO A 130 -10.45 -26.33 -1.31
N ARG A 131 -11.70 -26.28 -0.85
CA ARG A 131 -12.85 -26.92 -1.53
C ARG A 131 -13.50 -25.99 -2.56
N LEU A 132 -13.19 -24.70 -2.50
CA LEU A 132 -13.77 -23.65 -3.32
C LEU A 132 -12.65 -22.97 -4.11
N ALA A 133 -13.00 -22.42 -5.26
CA ALA A 133 -12.15 -21.58 -6.06
C ALA A 133 -12.88 -20.27 -6.30
N GLY A 134 -12.15 -19.16 -6.22
CA GLY A 134 -12.71 -17.82 -6.17
C GLY A 134 -11.98 -16.96 -7.18
N GLY A 135 -12.71 -16.28 -8.07
CA GLY A 135 -12.07 -15.45 -9.08
C GLY A 135 -12.98 -14.35 -9.57
N VAL A 136 -12.39 -13.34 -10.19
CA VAL A 136 -13.11 -12.26 -10.85
C VAL A 136 -13.07 -12.50 -12.35
N GLY A 137 -14.23 -12.48 -13.00
CA GLY A 137 -14.31 -12.63 -14.45
C GLY A 137 -13.86 -11.38 -15.20
N GLU A 138 -13.86 -11.49 -16.53
CA GLU A 138 -13.63 -10.36 -17.44
C GLU A 138 -14.73 -9.29 -17.37
N ASP A 139 -15.89 -9.64 -16.83
CA ASP A 139 -17.00 -8.74 -16.55
C ASP A 139 -16.91 -8.05 -15.19
N GLY A 140 -15.82 -8.29 -14.43
CA GLY A 140 -15.65 -7.70 -13.10
C GLY A 140 -16.53 -8.33 -12.01
N VAL A 141 -17.21 -9.44 -12.31
CA VAL A 141 -18.07 -10.13 -11.32
C VAL A 141 -17.25 -11.18 -10.56
N ALA A 142 -17.27 -11.09 -9.23
CA ALA A 142 -16.67 -12.09 -8.35
C ALA A 142 -17.52 -13.36 -8.32
N ARG A 143 -16.88 -14.50 -8.55
CA ARG A 143 -17.50 -15.82 -8.65
C ARG A 143 -16.82 -16.82 -7.75
N ILE A 144 -17.62 -17.57 -7.01
CA ILE A 144 -17.17 -18.72 -6.22
C ILE A 144 -17.69 -20.00 -6.88
N ARG A 145 -16.80 -20.95 -7.12
CA ARG A 145 -17.08 -22.25 -7.73
C ARG A 145 -16.49 -23.38 -6.88
N PHE A 146 -16.97 -24.61 -7.07
CA PHE A 146 -16.33 -25.77 -6.46
C PHE A 146 -14.99 -26.05 -7.13
N ALA A 147 -13.90 -26.10 -6.35
CA ALA A 147 -12.55 -26.31 -6.87
C ALA A 147 -12.44 -27.64 -7.64
N ARG A 148 -12.97 -28.73 -7.06
CA ARG A 148 -12.92 -30.08 -7.66
C ARG A 148 -13.93 -30.31 -8.78
N ARG A 149 -14.94 -29.44 -8.91
CA ARG A 149 -16.04 -29.61 -9.88
C ARG A 149 -16.51 -28.25 -10.43
N PRO A 150 -15.65 -27.53 -11.18
CA PRO A 150 -15.96 -26.18 -11.64
C PRO A 150 -17.15 -26.14 -12.62
N ARG A 151 -17.44 -27.25 -13.31
CA ARG A 151 -18.56 -27.36 -14.25
C ARG A 151 -19.94 -27.47 -13.59
N LEU A 152 -20.01 -27.70 -12.27
CA LEU A 152 -21.31 -27.79 -11.59
C LEU A 152 -22.03 -26.45 -11.59
N GLY A 153 -21.28 -25.35 -11.53
CA GLY A 153 -21.85 -24.02 -11.44
C GLY A 153 -20.96 -23.07 -10.65
N HIS A 154 -21.46 -21.85 -10.50
CA HIS A 154 -20.84 -20.80 -9.71
C HIS A 154 -21.89 -19.95 -9.00
N VAL A 155 -21.45 -19.26 -7.95
CA VAL A 155 -22.23 -18.24 -7.24
C VAL A 155 -21.56 -16.90 -7.48
N GLU A 156 -22.33 -15.91 -7.90
CA GLU A 156 -21.88 -14.52 -8.00
C GLU A 156 -22.06 -13.87 -6.63
N VAL A 157 -21.01 -13.22 -6.14
CA VAL A 157 -20.95 -12.66 -4.80
C VAL A 157 -20.55 -11.20 -4.84
N ASP A 158 -21.20 -10.41 -3.99
CA ASP A 158 -20.73 -9.08 -3.63
C ASP A 158 -19.99 -9.16 -2.31
N VAL A 159 -19.00 -8.27 -2.16
CA VAL A 159 -18.16 -8.20 -0.97
C VAL A 159 -18.25 -6.81 -0.40
N SER A 160 -18.54 -6.74 0.90
CA SER A 160 -18.46 -5.50 1.66
C SER A 160 -17.57 -5.69 2.88
N VAL A 161 -16.89 -4.62 3.27
CA VAL A 161 -15.99 -4.61 4.43
C VAL A 161 -16.67 -3.82 5.54
N ASP A 162 -16.73 -4.42 6.73
CA ASP A 162 -17.15 -3.72 7.95
C ASP A 162 -16.16 -4.05 9.08
N GLY A 163 -15.28 -3.08 9.36
CA GLY A 163 -14.18 -3.22 10.32
C GLY A 163 -13.27 -4.41 9.99
N SER A 164 -13.29 -5.44 10.84
CA SER A 164 -12.50 -6.68 10.67
C SER A 164 -13.28 -7.82 10.01
N THR A 165 -14.48 -7.56 9.48
CA THR A 165 -15.34 -8.57 8.88
C THR A 165 -15.60 -8.27 7.41
N LEU A 166 -15.27 -9.22 6.55
CA LEU A 166 -15.72 -9.26 5.17
C LEU A 166 -17.08 -9.94 5.11
N TRP A 167 -18.08 -9.26 4.57
CA TRP A 167 -19.40 -9.82 4.32
C TRP A 167 -19.51 -10.24 2.87
N LEU A 168 -19.74 -11.53 2.65
CA LEU A 168 -19.96 -12.12 1.32
C LEU A 168 -21.46 -12.30 1.11
N GLN A 169 -22.05 -11.57 0.18
CA GLN A 169 -23.47 -11.70 -0.15
C GLN A 169 -23.64 -12.32 -1.53
N ALA A 170 -24.31 -13.48 -1.58
CA ALA A 170 -24.65 -14.10 -2.85
C ALA A 170 -25.88 -13.43 -3.46
N HIS A 171 -25.80 -13.05 -4.73
CA HIS A 171 -26.94 -12.44 -5.45
C HIS A 171 -27.37 -13.26 -6.67
N THR A 172 -26.51 -14.12 -7.21
CA THR A 172 -26.87 -15.03 -8.32
C THR A 172 -26.26 -16.40 -8.14
N VAL A 173 -27.01 -17.44 -8.51
CA VAL A 173 -26.49 -18.81 -8.65
C VAL A 173 -26.65 -19.24 -10.10
N ALA A 174 -25.59 -19.78 -10.68
CA ALA A 174 -25.60 -20.38 -12.00
C ALA A 174 -25.23 -21.86 -11.90
N LEU A 175 -26.08 -22.74 -12.43
CA LEU A 175 -25.80 -24.18 -12.55
C LEU A 175 -26.04 -24.60 -14.01
N GLY A 176 -24.98 -24.98 -14.72
CA GLY A 176 -25.04 -25.25 -16.15
C GLY A 176 -25.52 -24.02 -16.96
N ALA A 177 -26.55 -24.20 -17.79
CA ALA A 177 -27.14 -23.12 -18.59
C ALA A 177 -28.19 -22.28 -17.83
N ARG A 178 -28.54 -22.65 -16.59
CA ARG A 178 -29.55 -21.95 -15.80
C ARG A 178 -28.90 -20.96 -14.85
N ARG A 179 -29.48 -19.75 -14.76
CA ARG A 179 -29.06 -18.67 -13.86
C ARG A 179 -30.27 -18.17 -13.09
N TRP A 180 -30.18 -18.16 -11.76
CA TRP A 180 -31.23 -17.69 -10.86
C TRP A 180 -30.71 -16.54 -10.01
N ARG A 181 -31.40 -15.40 -10.07
CA ARG A 181 -31.18 -14.33 -9.10
C ARG A 181 -31.74 -14.75 -7.76
N LEU A 182 -30.92 -14.59 -6.73
CA LEU A 182 -31.31 -14.85 -5.36
C LEU A 182 -32.15 -13.66 -4.83
N PRO A 183 -33.07 -13.89 -3.89
CA PRO A 183 -33.81 -12.81 -3.25
C PRO A 183 -32.88 -11.82 -2.55
N ALA A 184 -33.28 -10.54 -2.47
CA ALA A 184 -32.52 -9.51 -1.74
C ALA A 184 -32.30 -9.82 -0.25
N ARG A 185 -33.09 -10.73 0.32
CA ARG A 185 -32.98 -11.23 1.70
C ARG A 185 -31.98 -12.38 1.89
N THR A 186 -31.17 -12.67 0.89
CA THR A 186 -30.14 -13.70 1.01
C THR A 186 -29.14 -13.30 2.10
N PRO A 187 -28.86 -14.18 3.08
CA PRO A 187 -27.98 -13.85 4.18
C PRO A 187 -26.56 -13.59 3.65
N ALA A 188 -25.93 -12.53 4.16
CA ALA A 188 -24.52 -12.30 3.98
C ALA A 188 -23.72 -13.21 4.92
N TYR A 189 -22.65 -13.81 4.42
CA TYR A 189 -21.79 -14.70 5.18
C TYR A 189 -20.56 -13.93 5.70
N PRO A 190 -20.32 -13.92 7.02
CA PRO A 190 -19.18 -13.22 7.59
C PRO A 190 -17.89 -14.05 7.43
N VAL A 191 -16.84 -13.40 6.94
CA VAL A 191 -15.47 -13.92 6.89
C VAL A 191 -14.60 -13.00 7.75
N ARG A 192 -14.01 -13.55 8.81
CA ARG A 192 -13.09 -12.80 9.66
C ARG A 192 -11.79 -12.57 8.90
N LEU A 193 -11.39 -11.30 8.80
CA LEU A 193 -10.07 -10.94 8.31
C LEU A 193 -9.03 -11.24 9.39
N PRO A 194 -7.85 -11.76 9.02
CA PRO A 194 -6.72 -11.79 9.94
C PRO A 194 -6.32 -10.35 10.30
N GLU A 195 -5.70 -10.16 11.46
CA GLU A 195 -5.07 -8.88 11.77
C GLU A 195 -3.95 -8.62 10.74
N LEU A 196 -4.13 -7.55 9.97
CA LEU A 196 -3.13 -7.15 8.99
C LEU A 196 -1.96 -6.46 9.71
N ALA A 197 -0.76 -6.64 9.18
CA ALA A 197 0.45 -6.12 9.80
C ALA A 197 0.39 -4.61 10.05
N HIS A 198 1.03 -4.19 11.14
CA HIS A 198 1.20 -2.78 11.53
C HIS A 198 -0.09 -2.00 11.79
N GLY A 199 -1.23 -2.67 12.02
CA GLY A 199 -2.50 -2.00 12.27
C GLY A 199 -3.17 -1.45 11.02
N LEU A 200 -2.81 -1.98 9.84
CA LEU A 200 -3.54 -1.75 8.60
C LEU A 200 -4.97 -2.28 8.77
N THR A 201 -5.96 -1.46 8.46
CA THR A 201 -7.37 -1.85 8.47
C THR A 201 -7.86 -1.88 7.04
N LEU A 202 -8.55 -2.95 6.65
CA LEU A 202 -9.18 -3.01 5.35
C LEU A 202 -10.44 -2.12 5.38
N THR A 203 -10.60 -1.24 4.39
CA THR A 203 -11.72 -0.31 4.32
C THR A 203 -12.59 -0.51 3.08
N GLY A 204 -12.05 -1.14 2.03
CA GLY A 204 -12.79 -1.37 0.80
C GLY A 204 -12.27 -2.53 -0.02
N VAL A 205 -13.18 -3.20 -0.71
CA VAL A 205 -12.89 -4.19 -1.74
C VAL A 205 -13.81 -3.92 -2.92
N GLU A 206 -13.23 -3.70 -4.09
CA GLU A 206 -13.95 -3.47 -5.33
C GLU A 206 -13.49 -4.47 -6.39
N PHE A 207 -14.42 -4.96 -7.19
CA PHE A 207 -14.13 -5.88 -8.29
C PHE A 207 -14.13 -5.13 -9.62
N ALA A 208 -13.05 -5.32 -10.37
CA ALA A 208 -12.88 -4.81 -11.73
C ALA A 208 -12.54 -5.99 -12.66
N PRO A 209 -12.67 -5.84 -13.98
CA PRO A 209 -12.27 -6.88 -14.93
C PRO A 209 -10.88 -7.46 -14.61
N GLN A 210 -10.84 -8.74 -14.25
CA GLN A 210 -9.63 -9.50 -13.89
C GLN A 210 -8.80 -8.96 -12.71
N VAL A 211 -9.30 -7.99 -11.93
CA VAL A 211 -8.57 -7.36 -10.83
C VAL A 211 -9.49 -7.16 -9.62
N VAL A 212 -8.95 -7.40 -8.42
CA VAL A 212 -9.56 -6.98 -7.16
C VAL A 212 -8.81 -5.77 -6.65
N ARG A 213 -9.50 -4.64 -6.52
CA ARG A 213 -8.96 -3.45 -5.86
C ARG A 213 -9.25 -3.54 -4.37
N VAL A 214 -8.19 -3.49 -3.59
CA VAL A 214 -8.23 -3.63 -2.14
C VAL A 214 -7.73 -2.33 -1.54
N THR A 215 -8.57 -1.66 -0.75
CA THR A 215 -8.22 -0.40 -0.09
C THR A 215 -8.16 -0.62 1.42
N GLY A 216 -7.09 -0.12 2.02
CA GLY A 216 -6.91 -0.13 3.46
C GLY A 216 -6.33 1.17 3.98
N THR A 217 -6.49 1.39 5.28
CA THR A 217 -6.00 2.58 5.97
C THR A 217 -5.11 2.16 7.14
N LEU A 218 -3.96 2.80 7.23
CA LEU A 218 -3.06 2.72 8.35
C LEU A 218 -3.22 4.01 9.16
N PRO A 219 -3.63 3.96 10.44
CA PRO A 219 -3.93 5.16 11.22
C PRO A 219 -2.74 6.11 11.30
N GLN A 220 -1.53 5.56 11.41
CA GLN A 220 -0.32 6.35 11.49
C GLN A 220 0.89 5.55 11.02
N TRP A 221 1.72 6.19 10.21
CA TRP A 221 3.03 5.72 9.81
C TRP A 221 4.11 6.62 10.39
N ARG A 222 5.26 6.03 10.77
CA ARG A 222 6.38 6.74 11.41
C ARG A 222 7.73 6.22 10.92
N ALA A 223 8.66 7.12 10.65
CA ALA A 223 10.03 6.80 10.24
C ALA A 223 11.06 7.65 10.96
N GLU A 224 12.10 7.02 11.50
CA GLU A 224 13.27 7.71 12.06
C GLU A 224 14.12 8.34 10.95
N LEU A 225 14.32 9.66 11.03
CA LEU A 225 15.28 10.41 10.22
C LEU A 225 16.63 10.45 10.92
N ASP A 226 17.34 9.32 10.93
CA ASP A 226 18.77 9.35 11.27
C ASP A 226 19.54 9.82 10.03
N ARG A 227 20.42 10.82 10.21
CA ARG A 227 21.27 11.37 9.14
C ARG A 227 22.05 10.26 8.43
N LYS A 228 22.61 9.32 9.19
CA LYS A 228 23.34 8.18 8.62
C LYS A 228 22.43 7.31 7.76
N ARG A 229 21.19 7.06 8.20
CA ARG A 229 20.20 6.29 7.43
C ARG A 229 19.73 6.99 6.17
N LEU A 230 19.62 8.32 6.18
CA LEU A 230 19.28 9.09 4.99
C LEU A 230 20.41 9.04 3.97
N GLU A 231 21.66 9.22 4.41
CA GLU A 231 22.84 9.09 3.56
C GLU A 231 22.97 7.66 3.00
N ASP A 232 22.72 6.63 3.82
CA ASP A 232 22.70 5.21 3.42
C ASP A 232 21.56 4.91 2.43
N THR A 233 20.38 5.50 2.63
CA THR A 233 19.22 5.34 1.73
C THR A 233 19.47 6.03 0.40
N VAL A 234 19.99 7.27 0.42
CA VAL A 234 20.33 8.04 -0.79
C VAL A 234 21.47 7.37 -1.57
N THR A 235 22.49 6.88 -0.87
CA THR A 235 23.61 6.12 -1.46
C THR A 235 23.13 4.79 -2.01
N GLY A 236 22.30 4.06 -1.27
CA GLY A 236 21.73 2.77 -1.68
C GLY A 236 20.79 2.88 -2.88
N LEU A 237 19.95 3.92 -2.92
CA LEU A 237 19.08 4.24 -4.06
C LEU A 237 19.89 4.64 -5.30
N SER A 238 21.05 5.27 -5.12
CA SER A 238 21.95 5.65 -6.21
C SER A 238 22.60 4.43 -6.87
N VAL A 239 22.90 3.38 -6.10
CA VAL A 239 23.60 2.15 -6.54
C VAL A 239 22.64 0.98 -6.85
N GLY A 240 21.33 1.14 -6.62
CA GLY A 240 20.30 0.15 -7.01
C GLY A 240 20.15 -1.01 -6.02
N MET A 241 20.30 -0.76 -4.71
CA MET A 241 20.27 -1.83 -3.70
C MET A 241 19.06 -1.77 -2.75
N VAL A 242 18.77 -2.94 -2.17
CA VAL A 242 17.72 -3.28 -1.20
C VAL A 242 17.65 -2.30 -0.02
N LEU A 243 16.50 -1.64 0.14
CA LEU A 243 16.12 -0.90 1.32
C LEU A 243 15.64 -1.84 2.42
N ASN A 244 16.29 -1.79 3.59
CA ASN A 244 15.81 -2.48 4.78
C ASN A 244 14.74 -1.62 5.47
N LEU A 245 13.46 -1.91 5.20
CA LEU A 245 12.34 -1.20 5.83
C LEU A 245 11.77 -1.93 7.05
N THR A 246 12.35 -3.06 7.46
CA THR A 246 11.98 -3.88 8.64
C THR A 246 11.91 -3.15 9.99
N ARG A 247 12.25 -1.86 10.05
CA ARG A 247 12.11 -1.02 11.26
C ARG A 247 11.19 0.20 11.10
N LEU A 248 10.49 0.35 9.96
CA LEU A 248 9.66 1.53 9.64
C LEU A 248 8.22 1.48 10.15
N GLY A 249 7.91 0.59 11.10
CA GLY A 249 6.56 0.39 11.59
C GLY A 249 6.50 0.03 13.06
N ARG A 250 7.26 0.73 13.93
CA ARG A 250 6.99 0.65 15.38
C ARG A 250 5.85 1.59 15.73
N SER A 251 4.63 1.04 15.80
CA SER A 251 3.61 1.58 16.70
C SER A 251 3.96 1.11 18.12
N ARG A 252 4.42 2.05 18.94
CA ARG A 252 4.08 2.04 20.36
C ARG A 252 3.33 3.32 20.63
#